data_AF-A0A956WCG5-F1
#
_entry.id   AF-A0A956WCG5-F1
#
_cell.length_a   1.000
_cell.length_b   1.000
_cell.length_c   1.000
_cell.angle_alpha   90.00
_cell.angle_beta   90.00
_cell.angle_gamma   90.00
#
_symmetry.space_group_name_H-M   'P 1'
#
loop_
_entity.id
_entity.type
_entity.pdbx_description
1 polymer ?
#
loop_
_entity_poly.entity_id
_entity_poly.type
_entity_poly.pdbx_seq_one_letter_code
_entity_poly.pdbx_strand_id
1 'polypeptide(L)'
;MTASKRKSKAESDLDFARERLAFYEQFDEIIKQNIATSSALLKEASARLDSDFASERQYHRALLADILDELTSMQEQNARLARRVSDALDALEGTTTPAPEAAVPVDLVAEAPPEVAAVVNAAATSNRTAPDPQPVVDDPEADTPELASGAAVAQAPNPVVVEPAVPGEPATTTLLVHGVPRASAALALKTYIEQLDFVQSVEPREFAAGLLRLQVDGDRPLMLGDLSGWNLADQIELRNASNDLLEFAIAQA
;
A
#
# COMPACT_ATOMS: atom_id res chain seq x y z
N MET A 1 -50.66 -18.30 58.83
CA MET A 1 -50.01 -18.91 57.64
C MET A 1 -49.32 -17.91 56.69
N THR A 2 -49.56 -16.60 56.79
CA THR A 2 -48.95 -15.60 55.88
C THR A 2 -47.49 -15.26 56.20
N ALA A 3 -47.05 -15.39 57.46
CA ALA A 3 -45.69 -15.07 57.87
C ALA A 3 -44.63 -16.02 57.28
N SER A 4 -44.88 -17.34 57.26
CA SER A 4 -43.94 -18.32 56.71
C SER A 4 -43.69 -18.13 55.20
N LYS A 5 -44.72 -17.72 54.45
CA LYS A 5 -44.61 -17.48 52.99
C LYS A 5 -43.79 -16.24 52.65
N ARG A 6 -43.75 -15.24 53.55
CA ARG A 6 -42.87 -14.07 53.40
C ARG A 6 -41.42 -14.42 53.70
N LYS A 7 -41.18 -15.28 54.69
CA LYS A 7 -39.83 -15.74 55.04
C LYS A 7 -39.21 -16.55 53.90
N SER A 8 -39.96 -17.47 53.28
CA SER A 8 -39.47 -18.26 52.15
C SER A 8 -39.17 -17.42 50.91
N LYS A 9 -39.93 -16.34 50.66
CA LYS A 9 -39.66 -15.42 49.55
C LYS A 9 -38.36 -14.65 49.78
N ALA A 10 -38.16 -14.14 51.00
CA ALA A 10 -36.93 -13.43 51.34
C ALA A 10 -35.68 -14.32 51.23
N GLU A 11 -35.78 -15.60 51.61
CA GLU A 11 -34.69 -16.56 51.44
C GLU A 11 -34.39 -16.81 49.94
N SER A 12 -35.42 -17.01 49.11
CA SER A 12 -35.24 -17.15 47.65
C SER A 12 -34.63 -15.90 47.00
N ASP A 13 -35.04 -14.70 47.41
CA ASP A 13 -34.51 -13.45 46.88
C ASP A 13 -33.02 -13.27 47.28
N LEU A 14 -32.64 -13.71 48.50
CA LEU A 14 -31.25 -13.69 48.96
C LEU A 14 -30.38 -14.70 48.21
N ASP A 15 -30.88 -15.90 47.93
CA ASP A 15 -30.13 -16.91 47.18
C ASP A 15 -29.92 -16.46 45.73
N PHE A 16 -30.94 -15.86 45.10
CA PHE A 16 -30.80 -15.24 43.78
C PHE A 16 -29.78 -14.08 43.78
N ALA A 17 -29.78 -13.24 44.82
CA ALA A 17 -28.81 -12.16 44.93
C ALA A 17 -27.37 -12.68 45.08
N ARG A 18 -27.17 -13.78 45.81
CA ARG A 18 -25.86 -14.44 45.96
C ARG A 18 -25.38 -15.05 44.65
N GLU A 19 -26.25 -15.75 43.94
CA GLU A 19 -25.93 -16.31 42.62
C GLU A 19 -25.53 -15.20 41.64
N ARG A 20 -26.27 -14.09 41.63
CA ARG A 20 -25.95 -12.94 40.79
C ARG A 20 -24.61 -12.30 41.16
N LEU A 21 -24.28 -12.23 42.45
CA LEU A 21 -23.00 -11.69 42.91
C LEU A 21 -21.84 -12.60 42.47
N ALA A 22 -21.97 -13.92 42.65
CA ALA A 22 -20.98 -14.89 42.18
C ALA A 22 -20.78 -14.82 40.65
N PHE A 23 -21.85 -14.62 39.89
CA PHE A 23 -21.77 -14.41 38.44
C PHE A 23 -20.95 -13.16 38.08
N TYR A 24 -21.17 -12.04 38.77
CA TYR A 24 -20.40 -10.82 38.50
C TYR A 24 -18.93 -10.94 38.90
N GLU A 25 -18.62 -11.66 39.99
CA GLU A 25 -17.23 -11.95 40.37
C GLU A 25 -16.53 -12.81 39.32
N GLN A 26 -17.19 -13.86 38.81
CA GLN A 26 -16.66 -14.67 37.72
C GLN A 26 -16.44 -13.85 36.44
N PHE A 27 -17.39 -12.97 36.11
CA PHE A 27 -17.27 -12.11 34.93
C PHE A 27 -16.12 -11.10 35.06
N ASP A 28 -15.91 -10.52 36.25
CA ASP A 28 -14.80 -9.62 36.53
C ASP A 28 -13.44 -10.32 36.40
N GLU A 29 -13.32 -11.57 36.86
CA GLU A 29 -12.12 -12.38 36.65
C GLU A 29 -11.85 -12.67 35.17
N ILE A 30 -12.88 -12.98 34.38
CA ILE A 30 -12.76 -13.14 32.93
C ILE A 30 -12.28 -11.83 32.27
N ILE A 31 -12.83 -10.69 32.69
CA ILE A 31 -12.41 -9.38 32.18
C ILE A 31 -10.93 -9.13 32.51
N LYS A 32 -10.50 -9.35 33.76
CA LYS A 32 -9.09 -9.19 34.16
C LYS A 32 -8.17 -10.10 33.34
N GLN A 33 -8.56 -11.35 33.12
CA GLN A 33 -7.79 -12.31 32.33
C GLN A 33 -7.69 -11.87 30.87
N ASN A 34 -8.78 -11.41 30.27
CA ASN A 34 -8.79 -10.91 28.90
C ASN A 34 -7.91 -9.66 28.77
N ILE A 35 -8.02 -8.70 29.69
CA ILE A 35 -7.16 -7.50 29.70
C ILE A 35 -5.68 -7.89 29.82
N ALA A 36 -5.35 -8.80 30.73
CA ALA A 36 -3.98 -9.29 30.91
C ALA A 36 -3.46 -9.93 29.61
N THR A 37 -4.25 -10.81 29.00
CA THR A 37 -3.91 -11.53 27.76
C THR A 37 -3.74 -10.58 26.59
N SER A 38 -4.70 -9.68 26.36
CA SER A 38 -4.61 -8.66 25.30
C SER A 38 -3.42 -7.73 25.50
N SER A 39 -3.11 -7.33 26.75
CA SER A 39 -1.93 -6.51 27.02
C SER A 39 -0.62 -7.24 26.74
N ALA A 40 -0.57 -8.55 26.99
CA ALA A 40 0.60 -9.37 26.67
C ALA A 40 0.79 -9.50 25.16
N LEU A 41 -0.30 -9.76 24.42
CA LEU A 41 -0.28 -9.82 22.95
C LEU A 41 0.15 -8.49 22.31
N LEU A 42 -0.33 -7.36 22.83
CA LEU A 42 0.09 -6.04 22.33
C LEU A 42 1.57 -5.76 22.59
N LYS A 43 2.08 -6.14 23.77
CA LYS A 43 3.52 -6.01 24.07
C LYS A 43 4.36 -6.90 23.17
N GLU A 44 3.90 -8.12 22.92
CA GLU A 44 4.58 -9.04 21.99
C GLU A 44 4.58 -8.51 20.56
N ALA A 45 3.43 -8.04 20.06
CA ALA A 45 3.33 -7.45 18.73
C ALA A 45 4.23 -6.21 18.60
N SER A 46 4.27 -5.34 19.61
CA SER A 46 5.18 -4.19 19.64
C SER A 46 6.65 -4.61 19.59
N ALA A 47 7.05 -5.62 20.36
CA ALA A 47 8.42 -6.11 20.37
C ALA A 47 8.83 -6.73 19.02
N ARG A 48 7.89 -7.41 18.33
CA ARG A 48 8.10 -7.93 16.97
C ARG A 48 8.31 -6.79 15.97
N LEU A 49 7.43 -5.77 15.99
CA LEU A 49 7.57 -4.60 15.13
C LEU A 49 8.90 -3.85 15.35
N ASP A 50 9.31 -3.66 16.61
CA ASP A 50 10.59 -3.02 16.92
C ASP A 50 11.80 -3.81 16.40
N SER A 51 11.72 -5.15 16.46
CA SER A 51 12.73 -6.05 15.89
C SER A 51 12.78 -5.95 14.36
N ASP A 52 11.63 -5.92 13.70
CA ASP A 52 11.53 -5.79 12.25
C ASP A 52 12.06 -4.42 11.77
N PHE A 53 11.70 -3.33 12.44
CA PHE A 53 12.28 -2.02 12.13
C PHE A 53 13.78 -1.94 12.42
N ALA A 54 14.30 -2.71 13.38
CA ALA A 54 15.73 -2.78 13.63
C ALA A 54 16.45 -3.52 12.50
N SER A 55 15.91 -4.64 12.02
CA SER A 55 16.49 -5.43 10.92
C SER A 55 16.42 -4.68 9.59
N GLU A 56 15.31 -4.01 9.29
CA GLU A 56 15.14 -3.21 8.08
C GLU A 56 16.10 -2.01 8.06
N ARG A 57 16.25 -1.31 9.19
CA ARG A 57 17.25 -0.22 9.29
C ARG A 57 18.68 -0.72 9.13
N GLN A 58 19.00 -1.92 9.62
CA GLN A 58 20.31 -2.54 9.41
C GLN A 58 20.52 -2.90 7.94
N TYR A 59 19.51 -3.48 7.29
CA TYR A 59 19.52 -3.80 5.88
C TYR A 59 19.75 -2.55 5.02
N HIS A 60 19.01 -1.46 5.24
CA HIS A 60 19.21 -0.21 4.50
C HIS A 60 20.58 0.42 4.74
N ARG A 61 21.11 0.37 5.97
CA ARG A 61 22.47 0.85 6.24
C ARG A 61 23.52 0.03 5.49
N ALA A 62 23.37 -1.29 5.44
CA ALA A 62 24.28 -2.16 4.70
C ALA A 62 24.22 -1.87 3.20
N LEU A 63 23.02 -1.73 2.64
CA LEU A 63 22.81 -1.40 1.23
C LEU A 63 23.40 -0.02 0.86
N LEU A 64 23.22 0.99 1.71
CA LEU A 64 23.80 2.32 1.47
C LEU A 64 25.33 2.31 1.59
N ALA A 65 25.90 1.51 2.49
CA ALA A 65 27.34 1.35 2.59
C ALA A 65 27.93 0.71 1.32
N ASP A 66 27.28 -0.34 0.80
CA ASP A 66 27.68 -1.02 -0.44
C ASP A 66 27.66 -0.07 -1.65
N ILE A 67 26.60 0.73 -1.80
CA ILE A 67 26.50 1.75 -2.87
C ILE A 67 27.61 2.80 -2.76
N LEU A 68 27.97 3.22 -1.55
CA LEU A 68 29.05 4.20 -1.35
C LEU A 68 30.43 3.60 -1.69
N ASP A 69 30.65 2.33 -1.37
CA ASP A 69 31.87 1.62 -1.74
C ASP A 69 31.98 1.46 -3.27
N GLU A 70 30.87 1.12 -3.94
CA GLU A 70 30.82 1.06 -5.41
C GLU A 70 31.10 2.42 -6.05
N LEU A 71 30.47 3.50 -5.55
CA LEU A 71 30.71 4.85 -6.05
C LEU A 71 32.17 5.27 -5.88
N THR A 72 32.78 4.92 -4.75
CA THR A 72 34.20 5.20 -4.47
C THR A 72 35.09 4.43 -5.45
N SER A 73 34.81 3.15 -5.71
CA SER A 73 35.49 2.35 -6.73
C SER A 73 35.38 2.96 -8.13
N MET A 74 34.19 3.42 -8.53
CA MET A 74 33.98 4.10 -9.82
C MET A 74 34.76 5.41 -9.91
N GLN A 75 34.84 6.19 -8.83
CA GLN A 75 35.64 7.42 -8.79
C GLN A 75 37.13 7.14 -8.96
N GLU A 76 37.67 6.10 -8.33
CA GLU A 76 39.05 5.68 -8.53
C GLU A 76 39.32 5.24 -9.98
N GLN A 77 38.40 4.49 -10.58
CA GLN A 77 38.51 4.06 -11.97
C GLN A 77 38.52 5.26 -12.92
N ASN A 78 37.62 6.22 -12.72
CA ASN A 78 37.57 7.46 -13.49
C ASN A 78 38.87 8.28 -13.34
N ALA A 79 39.41 8.38 -12.12
CA ALA A 79 40.68 9.08 -11.89
C ALA A 79 41.86 8.40 -12.63
N ARG A 80 41.88 7.06 -12.67
CA ARG A 80 42.89 6.31 -13.43
C ARG A 80 42.72 6.48 -14.94
N LEU A 81 41.49 6.47 -15.44
CA LEU A 81 41.19 6.71 -16.86
C LEU A 81 41.63 8.12 -17.28
N ALA A 82 41.28 9.14 -16.48
CA ALA A 82 41.68 10.52 -16.73
C ALA A 82 43.20 10.69 -16.82
N ARG A 83 43.96 10.04 -15.92
CA ARG A 83 45.44 10.03 -15.99
C ARG A 83 45.94 9.37 -17.28
N ARG A 84 45.40 8.20 -17.66
CA ARG A 84 45.80 7.54 -18.93
C ARG A 84 45.51 8.39 -20.16
N VAL A 85 44.38 9.10 -20.18
CA VAL A 85 44.03 10.01 -21.27
C VAL A 85 45.01 11.18 -21.31
N SER A 86 45.35 11.77 -20.16
CA SER A 86 46.37 12.81 -20.07
C SER A 86 47.73 12.32 -20.56
N ASP A 87 48.21 11.17 -20.08
CA ASP A 87 49.49 10.57 -20.48
C ASP A 87 49.53 10.27 -21.99
N ALA A 88 48.40 9.85 -22.58
CA ALA A 88 48.30 9.60 -24.01
C ALA A 88 48.31 10.89 -24.85
N LEU A 89 47.70 11.97 -24.36
CA LEU A 89 47.77 13.29 -24.99
C LEU A 89 49.19 13.87 -24.93
N ASP A 90 49.86 13.80 -23.78
CA ASP A 90 51.24 14.24 -23.61
C ASP A 90 52.22 13.45 -24.51
N ALA A 91 52.00 12.14 -24.66
CA ALA A 91 52.78 11.31 -25.59
C ALA A 91 52.57 11.73 -27.05
N LEU A 92 51.34 12.10 -27.43
CA LEU A 92 51.02 12.57 -28.77
C LEU A 92 51.70 13.93 -29.05
N GLU A 93 51.64 14.86 -28.10
CA GLU A 93 52.32 16.16 -28.18
C GLU A 93 53.86 16.00 -28.23
N GLY A 94 54.43 15.06 -27.47
CA GLY A 94 55.87 14.80 -27.48
C GLY A 94 56.39 14.23 -28.82
N THR A 95 55.53 13.57 -29.61
CA THR A 95 55.90 13.02 -30.92
C THR A 95 55.86 14.03 -32.06
N THR A 96 55.37 15.26 -31.84
CA THR A 96 55.56 16.36 -32.81
C THR A 96 57.01 16.83 -32.76
N THR A 97 57.92 16.03 -33.33
CA THR A 97 59.27 16.46 -33.66
C THR A 97 59.14 17.62 -34.66
N PRO A 98 59.85 18.74 -34.50
CA PRO A 98 59.83 19.82 -35.47
C PRO A 98 60.36 19.28 -36.81
N ALA A 99 59.44 19.00 -37.73
CA ALA A 99 59.78 18.78 -39.12
C ALA A 99 60.42 20.08 -39.62
N PRO A 100 61.62 20.04 -40.22
CA PRO A 100 62.25 21.23 -40.75
C PRO A 100 61.34 21.87 -41.80
N GLU A 101 61.14 23.17 -41.62
CA GLU A 101 60.47 24.13 -42.50
C GLU A 101 60.71 23.83 -43.99
N ALA A 102 59.75 23.16 -44.62
CA ALA A 102 59.57 23.20 -46.05
C ALA A 102 58.25 23.93 -46.29
N ALA A 103 58.38 25.23 -46.58
CA ALA A 103 57.29 26.12 -46.94
C ALA A 103 56.49 25.53 -48.11
N VAL A 104 55.23 25.20 -47.88
CA VAL A 104 54.24 25.04 -48.95
C VAL A 104 53.04 25.93 -48.59
N PRO A 105 52.70 26.92 -49.43
CA PRO A 105 51.51 27.75 -49.23
C PRO A 105 50.29 26.89 -49.57
N VAL A 106 49.48 26.56 -48.57
CA VAL A 106 48.20 25.87 -48.79
C VAL A 106 47.07 26.89 -48.64
N ASP A 107 46.38 27.03 -49.77
CA ASP A 107 45.26 27.90 -50.06
C ASP A 107 44.08 27.64 -49.10
N LEU A 108 43.53 28.71 -48.55
CA LEU A 108 42.39 28.70 -47.63
C LEU A 108 41.10 28.57 -48.43
N VAL A 109 40.65 27.34 -48.68
CA VAL A 109 39.25 27.08 -49.06
C VAL A 109 38.47 26.75 -47.80
N ALA A 110 37.68 27.72 -47.36
CA ALA A 110 36.68 27.57 -46.32
C ALA A 110 35.55 26.65 -46.81
N GLU A 111 35.56 25.39 -46.37
CA GLU A 111 34.44 24.47 -46.55
C GLU A 111 33.72 24.28 -45.21
N ALA A 112 32.42 24.56 -45.24
CA ALA A 112 31.54 24.64 -44.09
C ALA A 112 31.35 23.28 -43.39
N PRO A 113 31.16 23.25 -42.05
CA PRO A 113 30.92 22.01 -41.33
C PRO A 113 29.50 21.49 -41.58
N PRO A 114 29.29 20.19 -41.85
CA PRO A 114 27.96 19.60 -41.74
C PRO A 114 27.58 19.43 -40.27
N GLU A 115 26.39 19.94 -39.92
CA GLU A 115 25.68 19.63 -38.68
C GLU A 115 25.49 18.11 -38.54
N VAL A 116 26.31 17.48 -37.70
CA VAL A 116 26.04 16.11 -37.23
C VAL A 116 25.01 16.20 -36.11
N ALA A 117 23.76 16.05 -36.52
CA ALA A 117 22.63 15.81 -35.65
C ALA A 117 22.88 14.55 -34.77
N ALA A 118 22.74 14.77 -33.47
CA ALA A 118 22.22 13.85 -32.45
C ALA A 118 22.22 12.35 -32.78
N VAL A 119 23.23 11.63 -32.30
CA VAL A 119 23.14 10.18 -32.06
C VAL A 119 23.87 9.84 -30.76
N VAL A 120 23.20 9.96 -29.60
CA VAL A 120 23.33 9.02 -28.45
C VAL A 120 22.11 9.23 -27.52
N ASN A 121 21.09 8.37 -27.63
CA ASN A 121 20.34 7.82 -26.49
C ASN A 121 19.15 6.98 -26.98
N ALA A 122 19.45 5.75 -27.39
CA ALA A 122 18.46 4.69 -27.53
C ALA A 122 19.18 3.33 -27.42
N ALA A 123 19.47 2.88 -26.20
CA ALA A 123 19.73 1.47 -25.90
C ALA A 123 19.84 1.24 -24.38
N ALA A 124 18.70 1.01 -23.73
CA ALA A 124 18.64 0.26 -22.48
C ALA A 124 17.45 -0.72 -22.54
N THR A 125 17.43 -1.53 -23.60
CA THR A 125 16.68 -2.80 -23.61
C THR A 125 17.58 -3.83 -22.95
N SER A 126 17.48 -3.96 -21.63
CA SER A 126 18.01 -5.12 -20.93
C SER A 126 16.93 -6.17 -20.84
N ASN A 127 17.08 -7.20 -21.68
CA ASN A 127 16.57 -8.55 -21.47
C ASN A 127 16.75 -8.95 -20.00
N ARG A 128 15.65 -9.21 -19.29
CA ARG A 128 15.67 -10.04 -18.08
C ARG A 128 15.08 -11.40 -18.42
N THR A 129 15.98 -12.26 -18.87
CA THR A 129 15.83 -13.71 -18.96
C THR A 129 15.50 -14.28 -17.58
N ALA A 130 14.39 -15.01 -17.48
CA ALA A 130 14.11 -15.95 -16.39
C ALA A 130 15.19 -17.05 -16.37
N PRO A 131 15.62 -17.54 -15.20
CA PRO A 131 14.93 -18.70 -14.62
C PRO A 131 14.91 -18.74 -13.08
N ASP A 132 13.96 -19.49 -12.51
CA ASP A 132 14.12 -20.64 -11.58
C ASP A 132 12.90 -20.78 -10.61
N PRO A 133 12.67 -21.94 -9.97
CA PRO A 133 11.37 -22.56 -9.85
C PRO A 133 10.78 -22.29 -8.46
N GLN A 134 9.45 -22.13 -8.38
CA GLN A 134 8.82 -22.16 -7.07
C GLN A 134 8.79 -23.60 -6.53
N PRO A 135 9.17 -23.82 -5.26
CA PRO A 135 8.99 -25.10 -4.60
C PRO A 135 7.49 -25.34 -4.41
N VAL A 136 7.05 -26.55 -4.76
CA VAL A 136 5.74 -27.08 -4.41
C VAL A 136 5.66 -27.11 -2.88
N VAL A 137 4.84 -26.23 -2.31
CA VAL A 137 4.45 -26.33 -0.90
C VAL A 137 3.20 -27.19 -0.89
N ASP A 138 3.34 -28.43 -0.44
CA ASP A 138 2.23 -29.28 -0.01
C ASP A 138 1.45 -28.55 1.09
N ASP A 139 0.20 -28.17 0.78
CA ASP A 139 -0.75 -27.70 1.78
C ASP A 139 -1.39 -28.93 2.46
N PRO A 140 -1.26 -29.10 3.78
CA PRO A 140 -1.91 -30.18 4.50
C PRO A 140 -3.42 -29.92 4.58
N GLU A 141 -4.15 -30.87 4.01
CA GLU A 141 -5.54 -31.26 4.28
C GLU A 141 -6.02 -30.83 5.69
N ALA A 142 -6.69 -29.67 5.77
CA ALA A 142 -7.38 -29.23 6.96
C ALA A 142 -8.83 -29.76 6.92
N ASP A 143 -9.00 -30.90 7.58
CA ASP A 143 -10.26 -31.43 8.08
C ASP A 143 -11.15 -30.31 8.63
N THR A 144 -12.25 -30.02 7.92
CA THR A 144 -13.29 -29.13 8.42
C THR A 144 -14.42 -30.00 8.98
N PRO A 145 -14.72 -29.95 10.29
CA PRO A 145 -15.80 -30.73 10.85
C PRO A 145 -17.17 -30.21 10.41
N GLU A 146 -17.90 -31.13 9.80
CA GLU A 146 -19.33 -31.12 9.50
C GLU A 146 -20.15 -30.77 10.76
N LEU A 147 -20.76 -29.58 10.79
CA LEU A 147 -21.79 -29.21 11.76
C LEU A 147 -23.12 -28.96 11.04
N ALA A 148 -23.93 -30.03 11.06
CA ALA A 148 -25.37 -30.06 11.25
C ALA A 148 -26.21 -28.79 10.94
N SER A 149 -26.96 -28.88 9.85
CA SER A 149 -28.43 -28.89 9.82
C SER A 149 -29.19 -27.90 10.73
N GLY A 150 -29.68 -26.82 10.11
CA GLY A 150 -30.70 -25.93 10.66
C GLY A 150 -31.66 -25.46 9.55
N ALA A 151 -32.88 -25.98 9.59
CA ALA A 151 -33.96 -25.78 8.62
C ALA A 151 -34.23 -24.30 8.26
N ALA A 152 -34.10 -23.95 6.97
CA ALA A 152 -34.57 -22.69 6.43
C ALA A 152 -35.97 -22.86 5.82
N VAL A 153 -36.94 -22.17 6.43
CA VAL A 153 -38.33 -22.08 5.97
C VAL A 153 -38.36 -21.25 4.68
N ALA A 154 -38.88 -21.82 3.60
CA ALA A 154 -39.11 -21.14 2.34
C ALA A 154 -40.14 -20.00 2.52
N GLN A 155 -39.66 -18.77 2.60
CA GLN A 155 -40.50 -17.57 2.46
C GLN A 155 -40.69 -17.27 0.98
N ALA A 156 -41.95 -17.22 0.55
CA ALA A 156 -42.33 -16.82 -0.79
C ALA A 156 -41.91 -15.37 -1.08
N PRO A 157 -41.51 -15.04 -2.32
CA PRO A 157 -41.09 -13.69 -2.68
C PRO A 157 -42.28 -12.72 -2.62
N ASN A 158 -42.24 -11.79 -1.67
CA ASN A 158 -43.12 -10.63 -1.67
C ASN A 158 -42.72 -9.71 -2.84
N PRO A 159 -43.67 -9.24 -3.67
CA PRO A 159 -43.38 -8.24 -4.69
C PRO A 159 -42.95 -6.94 -4.01
N VAL A 160 -41.69 -6.58 -4.16
CA VAL A 160 -41.14 -5.30 -3.72
C VAL A 160 -41.81 -4.20 -4.54
N VAL A 161 -42.74 -3.48 -3.90
CA VAL A 161 -43.25 -2.21 -4.40
C VAL A 161 -42.09 -1.22 -4.31
N VAL A 162 -41.56 -0.81 -5.47
CA VAL A 162 -40.51 0.20 -5.56
C VAL A 162 -41.13 1.55 -5.20
N GLU A 163 -41.01 1.93 -3.93
CA GLU A 163 -41.37 3.26 -3.44
C GLU A 163 -40.37 4.29 -4.01
N PRO A 164 -40.83 5.39 -4.62
CA PRO A 164 -39.95 6.37 -5.25
C PRO A 164 -39.05 7.03 -4.19
N ALA A 165 -37.74 6.97 -4.42
CA ALA A 165 -36.70 7.46 -3.54
C ALA A 165 -36.95 8.91 -3.08
N VAL A 166 -37.03 9.10 -1.77
CA VAL A 166 -37.09 10.41 -1.12
C VAL A 166 -35.78 11.16 -1.40
N PRO A 167 -35.82 12.44 -1.81
CA PRO A 167 -34.62 13.19 -2.13
C PRO A 167 -33.73 13.42 -0.89
N GLY A 168 -32.54 12.82 -0.94
CA GLY A 168 -31.26 13.42 -0.52
C GLY A 168 -31.00 13.54 0.98
N GLU A 169 -31.00 12.43 1.71
CA GLU A 169 -30.27 12.42 2.99
C GLU A 169 -28.76 12.41 2.71
N PRO A 170 -27.97 13.25 3.40
CA PRO A 170 -26.52 13.26 3.23
C PRO A 170 -25.97 11.87 3.55
N ALA A 171 -25.19 11.32 2.62
CA ALA A 171 -24.59 10.01 2.75
C ALA A 171 -23.07 10.16 2.96
N THR A 172 -22.56 9.43 3.96
CA THR A 172 -21.13 9.28 4.18
C THR A 172 -20.69 7.93 3.65
N THR A 173 -19.76 7.93 2.68
CA THR A 173 -19.15 6.72 2.12
C THR A 173 -17.67 6.67 2.50
N THR A 174 -17.22 5.54 3.06
CA THR A 174 -15.80 5.25 3.25
C THR A 174 -15.25 4.64 1.97
N LEU A 175 -14.19 5.21 1.44
CA LEU A 175 -13.46 4.68 0.28
C LEU A 175 -12.17 3.99 0.76
N LEU A 176 -12.03 2.71 0.45
CA LEU A 176 -10.80 1.94 0.66
C LEU A 176 -10.16 1.58 -0.68
N VAL A 177 -8.96 2.10 -0.92
CA VAL A 177 -8.22 1.84 -2.15
C VAL A 177 -6.93 1.12 -1.84
N HIS A 178 -6.78 -0.07 -2.41
CA HIS A 178 -5.58 -0.90 -2.28
C HIS A 178 -4.63 -0.70 -3.47
N GLY A 179 -3.34 -0.87 -3.22
CA GLY A 179 -2.32 -0.86 -4.28
C GLY A 179 -1.99 0.54 -4.82
N VAL A 180 -2.27 1.60 -4.06
CA VAL A 180 -1.97 2.98 -4.49
C VAL A 180 -0.45 3.17 -4.59
N PRO A 181 0.10 3.40 -5.80
CA PRO A 181 1.54 3.27 -6.03
C PRO A 181 2.35 4.42 -5.43
N ARG A 182 1.75 5.62 -5.36
CA ARG A 182 2.43 6.86 -4.93
C ARG A 182 1.42 7.81 -4.26
N ALA A 183 1.92 8.65 -3.35
CA ALA A 183 1.12 9.71 -2.73
C ALA A 183 0.48 10.68 -3.75
N SER A 184 1.14 10.88 -4.90
CA SER A 184 0.60 11.69 -5.99
C SER A 184 -0.68 11.08 -6.60
N ALA A 185 -0.78 9.75 -6.69
CA ALA A 185 -1.98 9.07 -7.16
C ALA A 185 -3.12 9.18 -6.15
N ALA A 186 -2.82 9.07 -4.85
CA ALA A 186 -3.80 9.31 -3.78
C ALA A 186 -4.36 10.73 -3.82
N LEU A 187 -3.48 11.73 -3.99
CA LEU A 187 -3.88 13.12 -4.09
C LEU A 187 -4.70 13.39 -5.35
N ALA A 188 -4.31 12.82 -6.50
CA ALA A 188 -5.09 12.92 -7.73
C ALA A 188 -6.51 12.33 -7.58
N LEU A 189 -6.65 11.18 -6.91
CA LEU A 189 -7.96 10.60 -6.61
C LEU A 189 -8.80 11.51 -5.71
N LYS A 190 -8.22 12.05 -4.63
CA LYS A 190 -8.90 13.01 -3.75
C LYS A 190 -9.41 14.21 -4.53
N THR A 191 -8.54 14.87 -5.31
CA THR A 191 -8.91 16.04 -6.13
C THR A 191 -9.99 15.71 -7.16
N TYR A 192 -9.94 14.51 -7.75
CA TYR A 192 -10.98 14.05 -8.67
C TYR A 192 -12.34 13.89 -7.98
N ILE A 193 -12.38 13.24 -6.81
CA ILE A 193 -13.63 13.04 -6.05
C ILE A 193 -14.20 14.39 -5.58
N GLU A 194 -13.35 15.34 -5.17
CA GLU A 194 -13.76 16.70 -4.79
C GLU A 194 -14.38 17.51 -5.96
N GLN A 195 -14.17 17.09 -7.21
CA GLN A 195 -14.76 17.74 -8.39
C GLN A 195 -16.13 17.19 -8.77
N LEU A 196 -16.60 16.11 -8.13
CA LEU A 196 -17.91 15.54 -8.41
C LEU A 196 -19.03 16.42 -7.84
N ASP A 197 -20.04 16.74 -8.65
CA ASP A 197 -21.09 17.72 -8.31
C ASP A 197 -21.90 17.40 -7.04
N PHE A 198 -21.96 16.12 -6.65
CA PHE A 198 -22.72 15.64 -5.49
C PHE A 198 -21.87 15.46 -4.23
N VAL A 199 -20.56 15.70 -4.31
CA VAL A 199 -19.63 15.55 -3.17
C VAL A 199 -19.51 16.88 -2.44
N GLN A 200 -19.77 16.87 -1.13
CA GLN A 200 -19.67 18.04 -0.27
C GLN A 200 -18.27 18.17 0.36
N SER A 201 -17.70 17.06 0.83
CA SER A 201 -16.37 17.03 1.43
C SER A 201 -15.66 15.68 1.25
N VAL A 202 -14.33 15.73 1.17
CA VAL A 202 -13.46 14.54 1.12
C VAL A 202 -12.34 14.68 2.16
N GLU A 203 -12.38 13.83 3.19
CA GLU A 203 -11.38 13.80 4.25
C GLU A 203 -10.42 12.61 4.08
N PRO A 204 -9.10 12.85 3.91
CA PRO A 204 -8.11 11.78 3.93
C PRO A 204 -7.88 11.32 5.37
N ARG A 205 -8.21 10.07 5.68
CA ARG A 205 -8.00 9.48 7.02
C ARG A 205 -6.67 8.77 7.16
N GLU A 206 -6.25 8.05 6.12
CA GLU A 206 -5.05 7.21 6.18
C GLU A 206 -4.42 7.01 4.81
N PHE A 207 -3.09 7.06 4.75
CA PHE A 207 -2.30 6.64 3.59
C PHE A 207 -1.01 5.96 4.07
N ALA A 208 -1.02 4.62 4.08
CA ALA A 208 0.11 3.82 4.55
C ALA A 208 0.16 2.48 3.79
N ALA A 209 1.37 1.99 3.50
CA ALA A 209 1.59 0.69 2.86
C ALA A 209 0.79 0.45 1.56
N GLY A 210 0.55 1.50 0.76
CA GLY A 210 -0.23 1.41 -0.47
C GLY A 210 -1.75 1.29 -0.26
N LEU A 211 -2.23 1.44 0.98
CA LEU A 211 -3.64 1.53 1.31
C LEU A 211 -4.01 3.01 1.54
N LEU A 212 -5.06 3.46 0.85
CA LEU A 212 -5.63 4.79 0.99
C LEU A 212 -7.05 4.67 1.53
N ARG A 213 -7.32 5.39 2.61
CA ARG A 213 -8.64 5.53 3.20
C ARG A 213 -9.12 6.98 3.09
N LEU A 214 -10.20 7.18 2.35
CA LEU A 214 -10.90 8.46 2.28
C LEU A 214 -12.28 8.32 2.92
N GLN A 215 -12.76 9.38 3.55
CA GLN A 215 -14.17 9.55 3.88
C GLN A 215 -14.75 10.59 2.95
N VAL A 216 -15.87 10.27 2.31
CA VAL A 216 -16.54 11.10 1.33
C VAL A 216 -17.95 11.38 1.85
N ASP A 217 -18.29 12.65 2.02
CA ASP A 217 -19.64 13.07 2.38
C ASP A 217 -20.28 13.74 1.16
N GLY A 218 -21.51 13.36 0.82
CA GLY A 218 -22.20 13.87 -0.36
C GLY A 218 -23.72 13.72 -0.30
N ASP A 219 -24.39 14.23 -1.33
CA ASP A 219 -25.85 14.17 -1.47
C ASP A 219 -26.37 12.75 -1.80
N ARG A 220 -25.47 11.88 -2.24
CA ARG A 220 -25.71 10.46 -2.49
C ARG A 220 -24.45 9.62 -2.24
N PRO A 221 -24.58 8.31 -1.97
CA PRO A 221 -23.43 7.42 -1.82
C PRO A 221 -22.56 7.39 -3.08
N LEU A 222 -21.24 7.36 -2.90
CA LEU A 222 -20.26 7.28 -3.99
C LEU A 222 -20.33 5.89 -4.64
N MET A 223 -20.53 5.83 -5.97
CA MET A 223 -20.61 4.59 -6.73
C MET A 223 -19.35 4.39 -7.59
N LEU A 224 -19.04 3.14 -7.95
CA LEU A 224 -17.90 2.82 -8.82
C LEU A 224 -17.98 3.55 -10.18
N GLY A 225 -19.19 3.70 -10.73
CA GLY A 225 -19.40 4.41 -12.00
C GLY A 225 -18.96 5.88 -11.95
N ASP A 226 -19.00 6.51 -10.78
CA ASP A 226 -18.57 7.90 -10.59
C ASP A 226 -17.04 8.06 -10.70
N LEU A 227 -16.28 6.96 -10.59
CA LEU A 227 -14.82 6.93 -10.71
C LEU A 227 -14.33 6.70 -12.16
N SER A 228 -15.24 6.51 -13.11
CA SER A 228 -14.92 6.15 -14.50
C SER A 228 -14.12 7.22 -15.27
N GLY A 229 -14.20 8.49 -14.85
CA GLY A 229 -13.44 9.58 -15.46
C GLY A 229 -12.02 9.74 -14.90
N TRP A 230 -11.64 8.94 -13.89
CA TRP A 230 -10.30 8.99 -13.31
C TRP A 230 -9.30 8.26 -14.21
N ASN A 231 -8.07 8.77 -14.32
CA ASN A 231 -7.06 8.26 -15.25
C ASN A 231 -6.56 6.83 -14.98
N LEU A 232 -6.88 6.27 -13.81
CA LEU A 232 -6.58 4.89 -13.43
C LEU A 232 -7.84 4.00 -13.40
N ALA A 233 -8.97 4.48 -13.90
CA ALA A 233 -10.25 3.75 -13.88
C ALA A 233 -10.16 2.36 -14.51
N ASP A 234 -9.39 2.22 -15.60
CA ASP A 234 -9.21 0.94 -16.32
C ASP A 234 -8.45 -0.12 -15.51
N GLN A 235 -7.78 0.27 -14.42
CA GLN A 235 -7.00 -0.61 -13.56
C GLN A 235 -7.72 -0.96 -12.26
N ILE A 236 -8.97 -0.51 -12.10
CA ILE A 236 -9.75 -0.72 -10.88
C ILE A 236 -10.37 -2.12 -10.87
N GLU A 237 -10.03 -2.90 -9.85
CA GLU A 237 -10.69 -4.17 -9.52
C GLU A 237 -11.59 -3.96 -8.29
N LEU A 238 -12.92 -4.04 -8.50
CA LEU A 238 -13.90 -3.89 -7.43
C LEU A 238 -13.83 -5.09 -6.47
N ARG A 239 -13.72 -4.82 -5.16
CA ARG A 239 -13.73 -5.85 -4.11
C ARG A 239 -15.02 -5.86 -3.32
N ASN A 240 -15.50 -4.68 -2.93
CA ASN A 240 -16.72 -4.53 -2.15
C ASN A 240 -17.46 -3.26 -2.56
N ALA A 241 -18.78 -3.35 -2.70
CA ALA A 241 -19.66 -2.22 -2.97
C ALA A 241 -20.88 -2.32 -2.06
N SER A 242 -20.88 -1.50 -1.01
CA SER A 242 -21.99 -1.31 -0.08
C SER A 242 -22.34 0.18 -0.01
N ASN A 243 -23.45 0.52 0.64
CA ASN A 243 -23.91 1.91 0.69
C ASN A 243 -22.96 2.83 1.48
N ASP A 244 -22.23 2.29 2.45
CA ASP A 244 -21.33 3.02 3.35
C ASP A 244 -19.84 2.70 3.12
N LEU A 245 -19.53 1.64 2.38
CA LEU A 245 -18.16 1.24 2.05
C LEU A 245 -18.02 0.89 0.56
N LEU A 246 -17.10 1.58 -0.10
CA LEU A 246 -16.64 1.26 -1.45
C LEU A 246 -15.15 0.85 -1.38
N GLU A 247 -14.86 -0.39 -1.73
CA GLU A 247 -13.52 -0.98 -1.66
C GLU A 247 -13.08 -1.49 -3.03
N PHE A 248 -11.91 -1.05 -3.48
CA PHE A 248 -11.32 -1.52 -4.72
C PHE A 248 -9.79 -1.55 -4.67
N ALA A 249 -9.20 -2.32 -5.57
CA ALA A 249 -7.75 -2.41 -5.75
C ALA A 249 -7.35 -1.80 -7.09
N ILE A 250 -6.15 -1.21 -7.17
CA ILE A 250 -5.52 -0.78 -8.41
C ILE A 250 -4.54 -1.88 -8.83
N ALA A 251 -4.72 -2.44 -10.01
CA ALA A 251 -3.79 -3.40 -10.57
C ALA A 251 -2.41 -2.76 -10.73
N GLN A 252 -1.37 -3.37 -10.13
CA GLN A 252 0.00 -2.91 -10.36
C GLN A 252 0.44 -3.35 -11.76
N ALA A 253 0.56 -2.38 -12.67
CA ALA A 253 1.12 -2.57 -14.00
C ALA A 253 2.63 -2.88 -13.95
#